data_AF-A0A349JDM6-F1
#
_entry.id   AF-A0A349JDM6-F1
#
_cell.length_a   1.000
_cell.length_b   1.000
_cell.length_c   1.000
_cell.angle_alpha   90.00
_cell.angle_beta   90.00
_cell.angle_gamma   90.00
#
_symmetry.space_group_name_H-M   'P 1'
#
loop_
_entity.id
_entity.type
_entity.pdbx_description
1 polymer ?
#
loop_
_entity_poly.entity_id
_entity_poly.type
_entity_poly.pdbx_seq_one_letter_code
_entity_poly.pdbx_strand_id
1 'polypeptide(L)'
;MPNRDLLSALADWGPDGILSVFPRLPPGFLPGVPVVQLRKGPGAVVVAFDEQAIGKLAAEVLVATGCPSLATLRFTTESRGWMTGRREGFLRRARELGREPRIIPITLPANDDSLAAFVQGLRQLPKGPWAIFAGNDTFATWMLEACDHLGLQVPQDIAILGADDTPEAADQRVPLSSLRLPHAGLGTTGLAALESLWAGTPFRALTKLQPDGLVERTSTRRQATADPAVAAALRFINAHTDRAVGLDEVAAAAGVSRSTLALRFRATVGRTVKDEIDQARVTQAIEQLVSGRYTVTDVALAIGCSDSGHFTRMFRRVTGRTPRSYLPY
;
A
#
# COMPACT_ATOMS: atom_id res chain seq x y z
N MET A 1 20.81 -0.57 -18.70
CA MET A 1 22.04 -1.41 -18.73
C MET A 1 22.91 -0.96 -17.57
N PRO A 2 23.67 -1.86 -16.92
CA PRO A 2 24.60 -1.43 -15.88
C PRO A 2 25.57 -0.37 -16.42
N ASN A 3 25.97 0.58 -15.57
CA ASN A 3 26.92 1.63 -15.94
C ASN A 3 28.22 0.97 -16.46
N ARG A 4 28.78 1.50 -17.55
CA ARG A 4 30.03 1.01 -18.15
C ARG A 4 31.16 0.97 -17.13
N ASP A 5 31.19 1.96 -16.23
CA ASP A 5 32.18 2.06 -15.16
C ASP A 5 32.04 0.91 -14.14
N LEU A 6 30.81 0.49 -13.84
CA LEU A 6 30.56 -0.63 -12.92
C LEU A 6 31.03 -1.95 -13.51
N LEU A 7 30.79 -2.17 -14.81
CA LEU A 7 31.25 -3.40 -15.48
C LEU A 7 32.78 -3.46 -15.57
N SER A 8 33.44 -2.30 -15.80
CA SER A 8 34.91 -2.23 -15.78
C SER A 8 35.46 -2.53 -14.40
N ALA A 9 34.94 -1.86 -13.37
CA ALA A 9 35.38 -2.07 -11.99
C ALA A 9 35.17 -3.53 -11.53
N LEU A 10 34.07 -4.16 -11.95
CA LEU A 10 33.78 -5.56 -11.64
C LEU A 10 34.75 -6.52 -12.36
N ALA A 11 35.17 -6.19 -13.59
CA ALA A 11 36.17 -6.97 -14.31
C ALA A 11 37.57 -6.82 -13.70
N ASP A 12 37.95 -5.60 -13.33
CA ASP A 12 39.24 -5.29 -12.70
C ASP A 12 39.35 -5.94 -11.30
N TRP A 13 38.25 -6.07 -10.58
CA TRP A 13 38.21 -6.75 -9.28
C TRP A 13 38.45 -8.27 -9.38
N GLY A 14 38.07 -8.90 -10.50
CA GLY A 14 38.29 -10.33 -10.75
C GLY A 14 37.53 -11.27 -9.80
N PRO A 15 36.18 -11.21 -9.72
CA PRO A 15 35.41 -12.07 -8.83
C PRO A 15 35.44 -13.54 -9.24
N ASP A 16 35.49 -14.42 -8.23
CA ASP A 16 35.33 -15.87 -8.42
C ASP A 16 33.88 -16.30 -8.68
N GLY A 17 32.89 -15.43 -8.41
CA GLY A 17 31.48 -15.72 -8.61
C GLY A 17 30.62 -14.45 -8.48
N ILE A 18 29.48 -14.42 -9.17
CA ILE A 18 28.64 -13.21 -9.25
C ILE A 18 27.19 -13.54 -8.88
N LEU A 19 26.67 -12.84 -7.86
CA LEU A 19 25.25 -12.72 -7.57
C LEU A 19 24.73 -11.39 -8.12
N SER A 20 23.93 -11.44 -9.18
CA SER A 20 23.46 -10.24 -9.87
C SER A 20 21.98 -9.99 -9.63
N VAL A 21 21.62 -8.80 -9.12
CA VAL A 21 20.24 -8.28 -9.14
C VAL A 21 19.92 -7.48 -10.42
N PHE A 22 20.91 -7.28 -11.30
CA PHE A 22 20.77 -6.51 -12.51
C PHE A 22 20.19 -7.35 -13.66
N PRO A 23 19.27 -6.79 -14.46
CA PRO A 23 18.51 -7.56 -15.44
C PRO A 23 19.32 -8.10 -16.62
N ARG A 24 20.57 -7.64 -16.82
CA ARG A 24 21.46 -8.10 -17.89
C ARG A 24 22.92 -7.77 -17.59
N LEU A 25 23.72 -8.82 -17.37
CA LEU A 25 25.16 -8.78 -17.67
C LEU A 25 25.35 -9.04 -19.18
N PRO A 26 26.39 -8.49 -19.81
CA PRO A 26 26.72 -8.84 -21.20
C PRO A 26 26.92 -10.35 -21.37
N PRO A 27 26.49 -10.97 -22.48
CA PRO A 27 26.81 -12.35 -22.77
C PRO A 27 28.33 -12.58 -22.73
N GLY A 28 28.78 -13.63 -22.04
CA GLY A 28 30.21 -13.92 -21.89
C GLY A 28 30.99 -12.93 -21.03
N PHE A 29 30.32 -12.07 -20.26
CA PHE A 29 30.96 -11.23 -19.27
C PHE A 29 31.68 -12.09 -18.22
N LEU A 30 33.01 -11.99 -18.17
CA LEU A 30 33.93 -12.82 -17.38
C LEU A 30 33.77 -14.33 -17.64
N PRO A 31 34.33 -14.85 -18.75
CA PRO A 31 34.25 -16.28 -19.08
C PRO A 31 34.79 -17.17 -17.97
N GLY A 32 34.04 -18.21 -17.61
CA GLY A 32 34.41 -19.17 -16.56
C GLY A 32 33.98 -18.78 -15.14
N VAL A 33 33.55 -17.53 -14.92
CA VAL A 33 33.01 -17.10 -13.64
C VAL A 33 31.53 -17.50 -13.54
N PRO A 34 31.10 -18.27 -12.53
CA PRO A 34 29.71 -18.62 -12.35
C PRO A 34 28.86 -17.39 -11.99
N VAL A 35 27.70 -17.30 -12.63
CA VAL A 35 26.76 -16.19 -12.46
C VAL A 35 25.39 -16.73 -12.07
N VAL A 36 24.86 -16.24 -10.96
CA VAL A 36 23.47 -16.46 -10.54
C VAL A 36 22.70 -15.15 -10.65
N GLN A 37 21.62 -15.19 -11.41
CA GLN A 37 20.71 -14.06 -11.59
C GLN A 37 19.62 -14.07 -10.52
N LEU A 38 19.49 -12.98 -9.78
CA LEU A 38 18.40 -12.74 -8.86
C LEU A 38 17.27 -11.97 -9.58
N ARG A 39 16.02 -12.39 -9.39
CA ARG A 39 14.79 -11.86 -9.99
C ARG A 39 14.59 -12.19 -11.47
N LYS A 40 15.47 -11.73 -12.37
CA LYS A 40 15.33 -11.93 -13.83
C LYS A 40 16.61 -11.56 -14.56
N GLY A 41 16.97 -12.33 -15.58
CA GLY A 41 18.02 -11.96 -16.54
C GLY A 41 18.54 -13.17 -17.30
N PRO A 42 19.36 -12.96 -18.34
CA PRO A 42 20.05 -14.06 -19.02
C PRO A 42 21.12 -14.64 -18.08
N GLY A 43 21.11 -15.97 -17.93
CA GLY A 43 22.05 -16.71 -17.10
C GLY A 43 21.68 -18.20 -17.09
N ALA A 44 22.61 -19.06 -16.72
CA ALA A 44 22.35 -20.50 -16.60
C ALA A 44 21.45 -20.80 -15.39
N VAL A 45 21.52 -19.99 -14.33
CA VAL A 45 20.73 -20.15 -13.11
C VAL A 45 20.09 -18.84 -12.69
N VAL A 46 18.78 -18.90 -12.44
CA VAL A 46 17.93 -17.79 -12.01
C VAL A 46 17.21 -18.17 -10.71
N VAL A 47 17.32 -17.32 -9.70
CA VAL A 47 16.51 -17.40 -8.47
C VAL A 47 15.62 -16.17 -8.44
N ALA A 48 14.30 -16.37 -8.37
CA ALA A 48 13.34 -15.28 -8.46
C ALA A 48 12.18 -15.49 -7.50
N PHE A 49 11.36 -14.46 -7.30
CA PHE A 49 10.06 -14.67 -6.68
C PHE A 49 9.08 -15.31 -7.67
N ASP A 50 8.15 -16.09 -7.16
CA ASP A 50 7.04 -16.59 -7.94
C ASP A 50 5.96 -15.50 -8.09
N GLU A 51 6.15 -14.66 -9.10
CA GLU A 51 5.24 -13.54 -9.38
C GLU A 51 3.79 -14.00 -9.58
N GLN A 52 3.55 -15.19 -10.15
CA GLN A 52 2.18 -15.70 -10.32
C GLN A 52 1.57 -16.12 -8.98
N ALA A 53 2.36 -16.72 -8.09
CA ALA A 53 1.90 -17.07 -6.75
C ALA A 53 1.61 -15.84 -5.89
N ILE A 54 2.43 -14.78 -6.00
CA ILE A 54 2.16 -13.48 -5.35
C ILE A 54 0.82 -12.93 -5.82
N GLY A 55 0.60 -12.91 -7.14
CA GLY A 55 -0.68 -12.49 -7.72
C GLY A 55 -1.86 -13.32 -7.24
N LYS A 56 -1.71 -14.65 -7.21
CA LYS A 56 -2.71 -15.59 -6.72
C LYS A 56 -3.10 -15.27 -5.27
N LEU A 57 -2.12 -15.15 -4.38
CA LEU A 57 -2.35 -14.85 -2.97
C LEU A 57 -3.03 -13.48 -2.79
N ALA A 58 -2.64 -12.47 -3.58
CA ALA A 58 -3.27 -11.15 -3.54
C ALA A 58 -4.77 -11.22 -3.87
N ALA A 59 -5.16 -12.04 -4.86
CA ALA A 59 -6.57 -12.21 -5.21
C ALA A 59 -7.35 -12.90 -4.08
N GLU A 60 -6.77 -13.94 -3.47
CA GLU A 60 -7.39 -14.64 -2.34
C GLU A 60 -7.61 -13.70 -1.14
N VAL A 61 -6.60 -12.90 -0.80
CA VAL A 61 -6.68 -11.89 0.26
C VAL A 61 -7.78 -10.86 -0.04
N LEU A 62 -7.78 -10.26 -1.24
CA LEU A 62 -8.73 -9.20 -1.55
C LEU A 62 -10.18 -9.72 -1.70
N VAL A 63 -10.38 -10.95 -2.18
CA VAL A 63 -11.70 -11.60 -2.19
C VAL A 63 -12.21 -11.81 -0.77
N ALA A 64 -11.34 -12.24 0.15
CA ALA A 64 -11.70 -12.48 1.55
C ALA A 64 -12.14 -11.22 2.30
N THR A 65 -11.78 -10.01 1.82
CA THR A 65 -12.27 -8.74 2.41
C THR A 65 -13.77 -8.53 2.19
N GLY A 66 -14.43 -9.32 1.33
CA GLY A 66 -15.83 -9.13 0.97
C GLY A 66 -16.09 -7.92 0.07
N CYS A 67 -15.05 -7.24 -0.41
CA CYS A 67 -15.19 -6.13 -1.35
C CYS A 67 -15.83 -6.63 -2.67
N PRO A 68 -16.92 -6.00 -3.16
CA PRO A 68 -17.64 -6.47 -4.33
C PRO A 68 -16.84 -6.28 -5.62
N SER A 69 -15.98 -5.27 -5.66
CA SER A 69 -15.22 -4.88 -6.85
C SER A 69 -13.73 -4.99 -6.58
N LEU A 70 -13.00 -5.60 -7.52
CA LEU A 70 -11.56 -5.80 -7.45
C LEU A 70 -10.86 -5.08 -8.59
N ALA A 71 -9.66 -4.56 -8.36
CA ALA A 71 -8.83 -4.03 -9.43
C ALA A 71 -7.33 -4.29 -9.20
N THR A 72 -6.55 -4.12 -10.26
CA THR A 72 -5.08 -4.11 -10.20
C THR A 72 -4.51 -3.15 -11.25
N LEU A 73 -3.23 -2.82 -11.15
CA LEU A 73 -2.58 -1.81 -11.97
C LEU A 73 -1.96 -2.42 -13.23
N ARG A 74 -1.94 -1.65 -14.32
CA ARG A 74 -1.12 -1.92 -15.51
C ARG A 74 -0.38 -0.66 -15.91
N PHE A 75 0.95 -0.75 -15.94
CA PHE A 75 1.80 0.33 -16.41
C PHE A 75 1.95 0.26 -17.93
N THR A 76 1.85 1.41 -18.60
CA THR A 76 1.95 1.50 -20.07
C THR A 76 3.37 1.30 -20.60
N THR A 77 4.38 1.48 -19.76
CA THR A 77 5.77 1.15 -20.09
C THR A 77 6.11 -0.28 -19.67
N GLU A 78 6.41 -1.16 -20.64
CA GLU A 78 6.70 -2.58 -20.45
C GLU A 78 8.00 -2.90 -19.68
N SER A 79 8.77 -1.88 -19.27
CA SER A 79 10.06 -2.06 -18.60
C SER A 79 9.98 -2.75 -17.23
N ARG A 80 8.78 -3.00 -16.69
CA ARG A 80 8.52 -3.65 -15.38
C ARG A 80 7.92 -5.06 -15.52
N GLY A 81 8.48 -5.91 -16.38
CA GLY A 81 7.91 -7.24 -16.70
C GLY A 81 7.64 -8.21 -15.53
N TRP A 82 8.16 -7.99 -14.32
CA TRP A 82 7.78 -8.75 -13.11
C TRP A 82 6.36 -8.41 -12.63
N MET A 83 5.92 -7.16 -12.83
CA MET A 83 4.54 -6.73 -12.56
C MET A 83 3.52 -7.47 -13.43
N THR A 84 3.91 -7.87 -14.65
CA THR A 84 3.06 -8.67 -15.53
C THR A 84 2.70 -10.00 -14.88
N GLY A 85 3.67 -10.69 -14.26
CA GLY A 85 3.44 -11.97 -13.58
C GLY A 85 2.48 -11.86 -12.39
N ARG A 86 2.70 -10.85 -11.51
CA ARG A 86 1.79 -10.57 -10.38
C ARG A 86 0.38 -10.26 -10.86
N ARG A 87 0.24 -9.39 -11.86
CA ARG A 87 -1.04 -9.02 -12.45
C ARG A 87 -1.76 -10.23 -13.04
N GLU A 88 -1.08 -11.06 -13.83
CA GLU A 88 -1.69 -12.23 -14.47
C GLU A 88 -2.09 -13.31 -13.46
N GLY A 89 -1.28 -13.53 -12.41
CA GLY A 89 -1.63 -14.39 -11.29
C GLY A 89 -2.91 -13.91 -10.58
N PHE A 90 -2.97 -12.60 -10.29
CA PHE A 90 -4.13 -11.97 -9.66
C PHE A 90 -5.39 -12.08 -10.50
N LEU A 91 -5.33 -11.68 -11.78
CA LEU A 91 -6.48 -11.70 -12.68
C LEU A 91 -7.05 -13.11 -12.85
N ARG A 92 -6.17 -14.10 -13.01
CA ARG A 92 -6.59 -15.51 -13.16
C ARG A 92 -7.26 -16.02 -11.90
N ARG A 93 -6.64 -15.83 -10.74
CA ARG A 93 -7.17 -16.34 -9.48
C ARG A 93 -8.47 -15.66 -9.08
N ALA A 94 -8.61 -14.36 -9.31
CA ALA A 94 -9.86 -13.64 -9.08
C ALA A 94 -11.03 -14.22 -9.91
N ARG A 95 -10.77 -14.55 -11.19
CA ARG A 95 -11.77 -15.19 -12.07
C ARG A 95 -12.14 -16.60 -11.63
N GLU A 96 -11.16 -17.40 -11.20
CA GLU A 96 -11.42 -18.72 -10.60
C GLU A 96 -12.29 -18.62 -9.34
N LEU A 97 -12.22 -17.50 -8.62
CA LEU A 97 -13.05 -17.19 -7.44
C LEU A 97 -14.38 -16.48 -7.80
N GLY A 98 -14.76 -16.46 -9.08
CA GLY A 98 -16.02 -15.88 -9.55
C GLY A 98 -16.06 -14.35 -9.53
N ARG A 99 -14.91 -13.68 -9.57
CA ARG A 99 -14.80 -12.22 -9.64
C ARG A 99 -14.24 -11.77 -10.98
N GLU A 100 -14.70 -10.62 -11.47
CA GLU A 100 -14.14 -9.96 -12.66
C GLU A 100 -13.40 -8.68 -12.29
N PRO A 101 -12.07 -8.76 -12.04
CA PRO A 101 -11.28 -7.60 -11.66
C PRO A 101 -11.04 -6.64 -12.83
N ARG A 102 -11.00 -5.33 -12.51
CA ARG A 102 -10.63 -4.29 -13.47
C ARG A 102 -9.12 -4.05 -13.51
N ILE A 103 -8.64 -3.57 -14.66
CA ILE A 103 -7.27 -3.11 -14.82
C ILE A 103 -7.27 -1.59 -14.88
N ILE A 104 -6.52 -0.95 -13.98
CA ILE A 104 -6.33 0.49 -13.94
C ILE A 104 -5.05 0.82 -14.73
N PRO A 105 -5.14 1.53 -15.87
CA PRO A 105 -3.96 1.94 -16.61
C PRO A 105 -3.25 3.08 -15.88
N ILE A 106 -1.95 2.92 -15.65
CA ILE A 106 -1.08 3.94 -15.06
C ILE A 106 -0.01 4.30 -16.09
N THR A 107 0.02 5.57 -16.49
CA THR A 107 1.05 6.12 -17.38
C THR A 107 1.93 7.03 -16.56
N LEU A 108 3.06 6.51 -16.09
CA LEU A 108 4.03 7.31 -15.37
C LEU A 108 4.72 8.27 -16.36
N PRO A 109 4.73 9.58 -16.07
CA PRO A 109 5.48 10.52 -16.88
C PRO A 109 7.00 10.32 -16.70
N ALA A 110 7.79 10.91 -17.59
CA ALA A 110 9.25 10.90 -17.48
C ALA A 110 9.78 11.86 -16.40
N ASN A 111 8.91 12.72 -15.86
CA ASN A 111 9.20 13.61 -14.73
C ASN A 111 8.76 12.95 -13.40
N ASP A 112 9.09 13.57 -12.28
CA ASP A 112 8.79 13.02 -10.94
C ASP A 112 7.30 13.14 -10.51
N ASP A 113 6.40 13.64 -11.37
CA ASP A 113 4.97 13.77 -11.05
C ASP A 113 4.21 12.44 -11.23
N SER A 114 4.62 11.45 -10.45
CA SER A 114 4.01 10.12 -10.47
C SER A 114 2.58 10.14 -9.91
N LEU A 115 2.27 11.03 -8.95
CA LEU A 115 0.98 11.10 -8.25
C LEU A 115 -0.19 11.37 -9.21
N ALA A 116 -0.03 12.29 -10.17
CA ALA A 116 -1.08 12.63 -11.13
C ALA A 116 -1.59 11.41 -11.92
N ALA A 117 -0.69 10.48 -12.25
CA ALA A 117 -1.04 9.25 -12.97
C ALA A 117 -1.93 8.31 -12.13
N PHE A 118 -1.66 8.19 -10.83
CA PHE A 118 -2.49 7.38 -9.91
C PHE A 118 -3.84 8.02 -9.65
N VAL A 119 -3.90 9.35 -9.49
CA VAL A 119 -5.15 10.11 -9.38
C VAL A 119 -6.02 9.91 -10.62
N GLN A 120 -5.44 10.03 -11.82
CA GLN A 120 -6.15 9.79 -13.07
C GLN A 120 -6.62 8.33 -13.21
N GLY A 121 -5.79 7.37 -12.78
CA GLY A 121 -6.16 5.96 -12.75
C GLY A 121 -7.38 5.70 -11.87
N LEU A 122 -7.38 6.23 -10.64
CA LEU A 122 -8.50 6.08 -9.70
C LEU A 122 -9.79 6.72 -10.20
N ARG A 123 -9.73 7.90 -10.85
CA ARG A 123 -10.91 8.57 -11.44
C ARG A 123 -11.62 7.76 -12.51
N GLN A 124 -10.96 6.79 -13.14
CA GLN A 124 -11.57 5.92 -14.15
C GLN A 124 -12.42 4.80 -13.55
N LEU A 125 -12.33 4.57 -12.24
CA LEU A 125 -13.14 3.55 -11.57
C LEU A 125 -14.59 4.02 -11.41
N PRO A 126 -15.58 3.17 -11.70
CA PRO A 126 -16.97 3.42 -11.33
C PRO A 126 -17.13 3.66 -9.82
N LYS A 127 -18.20 4.36 -9.45
CA LYS A 127 -18.58 4.55 -8.04
C LYS A 127 -18.77 3.19 -7.35
N GLY A 128 -18.32 3.13 -6.10
CA GLY A 128 -18.47 1.97 -5.24
C GLY A 128 -17.15 1.62 -4.57
N PRO A 129 -17.19 0.68 -3.61
CA PRO A 129 -15.98 0.28 -2.95
C PRO A 129 -15.13 -0.63 -3.84
N TRP A 130 -13.83 -0.39 -3.85
CA TRP A 130 -12.85 -1.20 -4.58
C TRP A 130 -11.82 -1.79 -3.64
N ALA A 131 -11.34 -2.99 -3.96
CA ALA A 131 -10.13 -3.53 -3.38
C ALA A 131 -9.08 -3.67 -4.48
N ILE A 132 -7.93 -3.02 -4.28
CA ILE A 132 -6.91 -2.83 -5.30
C ILE A 132 -5.63 -3.53 -4.88
N PHE A 133 -5.14 -4.41 -5.75
CA PHE A 133 -3.79 -4.94 -5.63
C PHE A 133 -2.82 -4.06 -6.43
N ALA A 134 -1.97 -3.32 -5.71
CA ALA A 134 -1.04 -2.35 -6.28
C ALA A 134 0.22 -2.98 -6.90
N GLY A 135 0.46 -4.26 -6.65
CA GLY A 135 1.61 -5.00 -7.17
C GLY A 135 2.85 -4.91 -6.28
N ASN A 136 3.11 -3.78 -5.63
CA ASN A 136 4.12 -3.63 -4.57
C ASN A 136 3.80 -2.47 -3.61
N ASP A 137 4.60 -2.31 -2.57
CA ASP A 137 4.39 -1.30 -1.51
C ASP A 137 4.63 0.13 -1.97
N THR A 138 5.59 0.37 -2.87
CA THR A 138 5.82 1.71 -3.44
C THR A 138 4.59 2.20 -4.20
N PHE A 139 4.01 1.36 -5.06
CA PHE A 139 2.80 1.74 -5.80
C PHE A 139 1.57 1.82 -4.92
N ALA A 140 1.49 0.98 -3.90
CA ALA A 140 0.43 1.08 -2.90
C ALA A 140 0.52 2.40 -2.13
N THR A 141 1.72 2.89 -1.84
CA THR A 141 1.94 4.21 -1.21
C THR A 141 1.44 5.34 -2.12
N TRP A 142 1.80 5.32 -3.41
CA TRP A 142 1.24 6.28 -4.37
C TRP A 142 -0.29 6.20 -4.51
N MET A 143 -0.87 4.99 -4.37
CA MET A 143 -2.32 4.82 -4.33
C MET A 143 -2.95 5.42 -3.07
N LEU A 144 -2.29 5.31 -1.91
CA LEU A 144 -2.73 5.95 -0.66
C LEU A 144 -2.75 7.47 -0.82
N GLU A 145 -1.68 8.06 -1.36
CA GLU A 145 -1.61 9.50 -1.64
C GLU A 145 -2.67 9.95 -2.65
N ALA A 146 -2.91 9.16 -3.70
CA ALA A 146 -3.94 9.47 -4.69
C ALA A 146 -5.36 9.37 -4.09
N CYS A 147 -5.61 8.44 -3.18
CA CYS A 147 -6.86 8.37 -2.43
C CYS A 147 -7.05 9.60 -1.55
N ASP A 148 -6.01 10.03 -0.83
CA ASP A 148 -6.03 11.24 0.00
C ASP A 148 -6.36 12.49 -0.83
N HIS A 149 -5.69 12.66 -1.97
CA HIS A 149 -5.94 13.75 -2.92
C HIS A 149 -7.38 13.77 -3.47
N LEU A 150 -8.02 12.60 -3.58
CA LEU A 150 -9.39 12.45 -4.06
C LEU A 150 -10.43 12.45 -2.92
N GLY A 151 -10.01 12.56 -1.65
CA GLY A 151 -10.88 12.43 -0.48
C GLY A 151 -11.48 11.04 -0.32
N LEU A 152 -10.86 10.00 -0.89
CA LEU A 152 -11.30 8.60 -0.79
C LEU A 152 -10.74 7.97 0.47
N GLN A 153 -11.60 7.31 1.23
CA GLN A 153 -11.20 6.68 2.49
C GLN A 153 -10.62 5.30 2.24
N VAL A 154 -9.46 5.06 2.84
CA VAL A 154 -8.82 3.75 2.86
C VAL A 154 -9.01 3.16 4.26
N PRO A 155 -9.60 1.96 4.41
CA PRO A 155 -9.98 1.01 3.36
C PRO A 155 -11.42 1.13 2.85
N GLN A 156 -12.22 2.08 3.36
CA GLN A 156 -13.68 2.03 3.22
C GLN A 156 -14.18 2.22 1.79
N ASP A 157 -13.65 3.20 1.08
CA ASP A 157 -13.93 3.43 -0.34
C ASP A 157 -12.96 2.62 -1.20
N ILE A 158 -11.67 2.63 -0.86
CA ILE A 158 -10.63 1.87 -1.57
C ILE A 158 -9.79 1.10 -0.56
N ALA A 159 -9.89 -0.23 -0.54
CA ALA A 159 -8.93 -1.09 0.14
C ALA A 159 -7.70 -1.28 -0.76
N ILE A 160 -6.50 -1.22 -0.18
CA ILE A 160 -5.23 -1.27 -0.93
C ILE A 160 -4.33 -2.36 -0.35
N LEU A 161 -3.88 -3.28 -1.19
CA LEU A 161 -2.90 -4.31 -0.86
C LEU A 161 -1.60 -4.09 -1.65
N GLY A 162 -0.49 -4.02 -0.91
CA GLY A 162 0.86 -4.00 -1.46
C GLY A 162 1.52 -5.38 -1.50
N ALA A 163 2.82 -5.38 -1.73
CA ALA A 163 3.70 -6.54 -1.66
C ALA A 163 5.14 -6.03 -1.47
N ASP A 164 5.96 -6.80 -0.75
CA ASP A 164 7.35 -6.58 -0.32
C ASP A 164 7.48 -6.52 1.22
N ASP A 165 6.47 -5.97 1.92
CA ASP A 165 6.45 -5.70 3.36
C ASP A 165 7.58 -4.78 3.82
N THR A 166 7.73 -3.64 3.14
CA THR A 166 8.78 -2.68 3.45
C THR A 166 8.50 -1.93 4.76
N PRO A 167 9.52 -1.42 5.47
CA PRO A 167 9.30 -0.60 6.66
C PRO A 167 8.38 0.60 6.40
N GLU A 168 8.55 1.25 5.25
CA GLU A 168 7.73 2.40 4.84
C GLU A 168 6.25 2.04 4.70
N ALA A 169 5.92 0.79 4.37
CA ALA A 169 4.54 0.31 4.32
C ALA A 169 3.87 0.33 5.71
N ALA A 170 4.62 0.02 6.76
CA ALA A 170 4.12 0.03 8.14
C ALA A 170 3.90 1.44 8.68
N ASP A 171 4.77 2.38 8.29
CA ASP A 171 4.83 3.75 8.83
C ASP A 171 3.92 4.74 8.09
N GLN A 172 3.14 4.27 7.11
CA GLN A 172 2.12 5.09 6.44
C GLN A 172 1.05 5.57 7.42
N ARG A 173 0.48 6.75 7.14
CA ARG A 173 -0.69 7.31 7.85
C ARG A 173 -1.85 6.32 7.96
N VAL A 174 -2.07 5.57 6.87
CA VAL A 174 -2.88 4.36 6.87
C VAL A 174 -1.92 3.17 6.69
N PRO A 175 -1.56 2.44 7.76
CA PRO A 175 -0.61 1.35 7.67
C PRO A 175 -1.02 0.33 6.60
N LEU A 176 -0.09 0.02 5.71
CA LEU A 176 -0.34 -0.70 4.47
C LEU A 176 -0.23 -2.22 4.67
N SER A 177 -1.31 -2.95 4.41
CA SER A 177 -1.29 -4.40 4.28
C SER A 177 -0.44 -4.80 3.08
N SER A 178 0.43 -5.79 3.27
CA SER A 178 1.39 -6.19 2.24
C SER A 178 1.60 -7.70 2.22
N LEU A 179 1.87 -8.25 1.04
CA LEU A 179 2.37 -9.62 0.91
C LEU A 179 3.87 -9.64 1.17
N ARG A 180 4.29 -10.30 2.26
CA ARG A 180 5.71 -10.44 2.59
C ARG A 180 6.39 -11.37 1.61
N LEU A 181 7.52 -10.92 1.06
CA LEU A 181 8.33 -11.70 0.14
C LEU A 181 9.60 -12.17 0.84
N PRO A 182 10.10 -13.38 0.52
CA PRO A 182 11.26 -13.97 1.17
C PRO A 182 12.56 -13.35 0.65
N HIS A 183 12.80 -12.06 0.93
CA HIS A 183 14.00 -11.34 0.49
C HIS A 183 15.30 -11.97 0.99
N ALA A 184 15.31 -12.42 2.25
CA ALA A 184 16.45 -13.18 2.79
C ALA A 184 16.63 -14.51 2.05
N GLY A 185 15.52 -15.21 1.78
CA GLY A 185 15.50 -16.46 1.00
C GLY A 185 16.08 -16.30 -0.40
N LEU A 186 15.83 -15.17 -1.07
CA LEU A 186 16.39 -14.85 -2.39
C LEU A 186 17.92 -14.84 -2.36
N GLY A 187 18.51 -14.24 -1.33
CA GLY A 187 19.96 -14.19 -1.13
C GLY A 187 20.54 -15.55 -0.78
N THR A 188 19.97 -16.25 0.21
CA THR A 188 20.47 -17.56 0.66
C THR A 188 20.36 -18.62 -0.44
N THR A 189 19.26 -18.66 -1.18
CA THR A 189 19.11 -19.58 -2.31
C THR A 189 20.02 -19.19 -3.47
N GLY A 190 20.25 -17.89 -3.69
CA GLY A 190 21.23 -17.40 -4.65
C GLY A 190 22.65 -17.87 -4.33
N LEU A 191 23.07 -17.73 -3.06
CA LEU A 191 24.38 -18.18 -2.61
C LEU A 191 24.54 -19.70 -2.73
N ALA A 192 23.54 -20.47 -2.29
CA ALA A 192 23.56 -21.93 -2.44
C ALA A 192 23.66 -22.35 -3.92
N ALA A 193 23.00 -21.63 -4.83
CA ALA A 193 23.13 -21.85 -6.26
C ALA A 193 24.55 -21.56 -6.76
N LEU A 194 25.18 -20.50 -6.27
CA LEU A 194 26.55 -20.14 -6.64
C LEU A 194 27.56 -21.19 -6.15
N GLU A 195 27.39 -21.66 -4.91
CA GLU A 195 28.19 -22.74 -4.33
C GLU A 195 28.05 -24.05 -5.12
N SER A 196 26.83 -24.40 -5.54
CA SER A 196 26.62 -25.56 -6.41
C SER A 196 27.35 -25.43 -7.75
N LEU A 197 27.34 -24.24 -8.35
CA LEU A 197 28.06 -23.99 -9.61
C LEU A 197 29.58 -24.08 -9.43
N TRP A 198 30.13 -23.57 -8.32
CA TRP A 198 31.56 -23.72 -8.00
C TRP A 198 31.97 -25.18 -7.85
N ALA A 199 31.15 -25.98 -7.18
CA ALA A 199 31.41 -27.41 -6.99
C ALA A 199 31.20 -28.25 -8.27
N GLY A 200 30.77 -27.64 -9.38
CA GLY A 200 30.42 -28.36 -10.61
C GLY A 200 29.19 -29.25 -10.45
N THR A 201 28.36 -28.98 -9.45
CA THR A 201 27.17 -29.78 -9.14
C THR A 201 25.92 -29.21 -9.83
N PRO A 202 24.97 -30.06 -10.26
CA PRO A 202 23.74 -29.58 -10.88
C PRO A 202 22.91 -28.72 -9.93
N PHE A 203 22.44 -27.57 -10.41
CA PHE A 203 21.44 -26.74 -9.75
C PHE A 203 20.29 -26.43 -10.71
N ARG A 204 19.07 -26.26 -10.18
CA ARG A 204 17.91 -25.97 -11.01
C ARG A 204 18.06 -24.60 -11.68
N ALA A 205 18.03 -24.58 -13.01
CA ALA A 205 18.18 -23.36 -13.82
C ALA A 205 17.19 -22.23 -13.47
N LEU A 206 15.99 -22.58 -12.98
CA LEU A 206 15.01 -21.60 -12.49
C LEU A 206 14.40 -22.06 -11.17
N THR A 207 14.68 -21.31 -10.11
CA THR A 207 14.06 -21.50 -8.79
C THR A 207 13.17 -20.31 -8.48
N LYS A 208 11.89 -20.57 -8.17
CA LYS A 208 10.91 -19.54 -7.82
C LYS A 208 10.48 -19.68 -6.37
N LEU A 209 10.72 -18.64 -5.59
CA LEU A 209 10.38 -18.57 -4.17
C LEU A 209 8.94 -18.09 -3.99
N GLN A 210 8.18 -18.78 -3.13
CA GLN A 210 6.80 -18.43 -2.82
C GLN A 210 6.74 -17.22 -1.88
N PRO A 211 5.68 -16.40 -1.89
CA PRO A 211 5.47 -15.38 -0.86
C PRO A 211 5.28 -16.02 0.52
N ASP A 212 5.74 -15.35 1.58
CA ASP A 212 5.65 -15.86 2.95
C ASP A 212 4.24 -15.76 3.53
N GLY A 213 3.45 -14.78 3.05
CA GLY A 213 2.07 -14.59 3.47
C GLY A 213 1.63 -13.14 3.50
N LEU A 214 0.45 -12.90 4.08
CA LEU A 214 -0.10 -11.57 4.30
C LEU A 214 0.40 -11.01 5.64
N VAL A 215 0.92 -9.79 5.60
CA VAL A 215 1.05 -8.92 6.77
C VAL A 215 -0.12 -7.97 6.74
N GLU A 216 -1.14 -8.29 7.54
CA GLU A 216 -2.39 -7.54 7.54
C GLU A 216 -2.27 -6.26 8.39
N ARG A 217 -2.62 -5.13 7.79
CA ARG A 217 -2.69 -3.81 8.43
C ARG A 217 -4.01 -3.11 8.06
N THR A 218 -4.11 -1.81 8.34
CA THR A 218 -5.35 -1.05 8.22
C THR A 218 -5.86 -0.95 6.77
N SER A 219 -4.97 -0.88 5.78
CA SER A 219 -5.36 -0.58 4.39
C SER A 219 -6.23 -1.63 3.69
N THR A 220 -6.38 -2.84 4.23
CA THR A 220 -7.33 -3.86 3.74
C THR A 220 -8.42 -4.23 4.74
N ARG A 221 -8.34 -3.74 5.98
CA ARG A 221 -9.31 -4.03 7.04
C ARG A 221 -10.57 -3.20 6.88
N ARG A 222 -11.33 -3.47 5.80
CA ARG A 222 -12.68 -2.90 5.67
C ARG A 222 -13.48 -3.36 6.88
N GLN A 223 -13.83 -2.43 7.75
CA GLN A 223 -14.96 -2.65 8.63
C GLN A 223 -16.17 -2.74 7.70
N ALA A 224 -16.59 -3.97 7.42
CA ALA A 224 -17.88 -4.22 6.83
C ALA A 224 -18.94 -3.79 7.84
N THR A 225 -19.22 -2.49 7.93
CA THR A 225 -20.45 -2.06 8.59
C THR A 225 -21.55 -2.47 7.63
N ALA A 226 -22.24 -3.57 7.94
CA ALA A 226 -23.41 -3.99 7.17
C ALA A 226 -24.51 -2.92 7.19
N ASP A 227 -24.44 -1.96 8.13
CA ASP A 227 -25.34 -0.82 8.23
C ASP A 227 -24.88 0.34 7.31
N PRO A 228 -25.61 0.63 6.22
CA PRO A 228 -25.27 1.70 5.28
C PRO A 228 -25.32 3.10 5.91
N ALA A 229 -26.14 3.29 6.96
CA ALA A 229 -26.23 4.57 7.66
C ALA A 229 -24.98 4.83 8.51
N VAL A 230 -24.42 3.80 9.15
CA VAL A 230 -23.15 3.92 9.88
C VAL A 230 -22.00 4.19 8.91
N ALA A 231 -21.95 3.51 7.76
CA ALA A 231 -20.96 3.79 6.72
C ALA A 231 -21.06 5.24 6.21
N ALA A 232 -22.28 5.73 5.96
CA ALA A 232 -22.51 7.10 5.52
C ALA A 232 -22.13 8.13 6.58
N ALA A 233 -22.42 7.85 7.86
CA ALA A 233 -22.00 8.68 8.98
C ALA A 233 -20.47 8.77 9.09
N LEU A 234 -19.77 7.64 9.08
CA LEU A 234 -18.30 7.61 9.08
C LEU A 234 -17.72 8.39 7.90
N ARG A 235 -18.31 8.22 6.70
CA ARG A 235 -17.89 9.00 5.52
C ARG A 235 -18.03 10.50 5.73
N PHE A 236 -19.18 10.94 6.22
CA PHE A 236 -19.46 12.35 6.46
C PHE A 236 -18.53 12.95 7.52
N ILE A 237 -18.29 12.24 8.63
CA ILE A 237 -17.42 12.71 9.72
C ILE A 237 -16.00 12.97 9.20
N ASN A 238 -15.43 12.01 8.48
CA ASN A 238 -14.06 12.10 7.97
C ASN A 238 -13.89 13.18 6.89
N ALA A 239 -14.96 13.51 6.15
CA ALA A 239 -14.93 14.54 5.11
C ALA A 239 -15.08 15.98 5.65
N HIS A 240 -15.45 16.16 6.92
CA HIS A 240 -15.76 17.47 7.51
C HIS A 240 -15.03 17.68 8.84
N THR A 241 -13.74 17.35 8.85
CA THR A 241 -12.85 17.50 10.02
C THR A 241 -12.33 18.93 10.20
N ASP A 242 -12.47 19.76 9.17
CA ASP A 242 -12.09 21.18 9.09
C ASP A 242 -13.06 22.13 9.81
N ARG A 243 -14.22 21.63 10.23
CA ARG A 243 -15.24 22.43 10.92
C ARG A 243 -15.89 21.67 12.07
N ALA A 244 -16.60 22.40 12.92
CA ALA A 244 -17.47 21.78 13.91
C ALA A 244 -18.65 21.12 13.19
N VAL A 245 -18.82 19.81 13.41
CA VAL A 245 -19.99 19.04 12.97
C VAL A 245 -20.73 18.45 14.16
N GLY A 246 -22.05 18.59 14.15
CA GLY A 246 -22.94 18.03 15.17
C GLY A 246 -23.52 16.67 14.78
N LEU A 247 -23.99 15.90 15.76
CA LEU A 247 -24.67 14.61 15.52
C LEU A 247 -25.88 14.73 14.58
N ASP A 248 -26.61 15.84 14.62
CA ASP A 248 -27.78 16.07 13.75
C ASP A 248 -27.37 16.17 12.27
N GLU A 249 -26.24 16.80 11.97
CA GLU A 249 -25.70 16.87 10.60
C GLU A 249 -25.24 15.50 10.11
N VAL A 250 -24.55 14.74 10.96
CA VAL A 250 -24.10 13.38 10.62
C VAL A 250 -25.31 12.48 10.37
N ALA A 251 -26.36 12.59 11.18
CA ALA A 251 -27.59 11.83 11.02
C ALA A 251 -28.31 12.18 9.72
N ALA A 252 -28.40 13.48 9.39
CA ALA A 252 -28.95 13.95 8.13
C ALA A 252 -28.18 13.39 6.92
N ALA A 253 -26.84 13.44 6.96
CA ALA A 253 -25.99 12.88 5.92
C ALA A 253 -26.10 11.35 5.78
N ALA A 254 -26.39 10.66 6.89
CA ALA A 254 -26.64 9.23 6.93
C ALA A 254 -28.08 8.82 6.53
N GLY A 255 -28.97 9.80 6.30
CA GLY A 255 -30.37 9.54 5.91
C GLY A 255 -31.23 8.91 7.01
N VAL A 256 -30.87 9.09 8.29
CA VAL A 256 -31.59 8.53 9.44
C VAL A 256 -31.79 9.56 10.54
N SER A 257 -32.70 9.30 11.48
CA SER A 257 -32.87 10.18 12.64
C SER A 257 -31.65 10.11 13.58
N ARG A 258 -31.44 11.17 14.37
CA ARG A 258 -30.38 11.25 15.39
C ARG A 258 -30.36 10.05 16.34
N SER A 259 -31.53 9.67 16.86
CA SER A 259 -31.66 8.54 17.80
C SER A 259 -31.31 7.21 17.14
N THR A 260 -31.76 7.01 15.90
CA THR A 260 -31.46 5.82 15.10
C THR A 260 -29.98 5.72 14.79
N LEU A 261 -29.35 6.83 14.38
CA LEU A 261 -27.91 6.84 14.14
C LEU A 261 -27.14 6.55 15.43
N ALA A 262 -27.44 7.23 16.54
CA ALA A 262 -26.71 7.03 17.79
C ALA A 262 -26.78 5.57 18.28
N LEU A 263 -27.94 4.93 18.17
CA LEU A 263 -28.14 3.53 18.52
C LEU A 263 -27.32 2.61 17.62
N ARG A 264 -27.50 2.71 16.29
CA ARG A 264 -26.82 1.86 15.29
C ARG A 264 -25.32 2.05 15.33
N PHE A 265 -24.86 3.29 15.41
CA PHE A 265 -23.45 3.62 15.46
C PHE A 265 -22.78 3.03 16.69
N ARG A 266 -23.40 3.10 17.86
CA ARG A 266 -22.83 2.47 19.07
C ARG A 266 -22.83 0.95 18.99
N ALA A 267 -23.87 0.35 18.42
CA ALA A 267 -23.93 -1.10 18.19
C ALA A 267 -22.89 -1.60 17.18
N THR A 268 -22.57 -0.81 16.16
CA THR A 268 -21.64 -1.19 15.09
C THR A 268 -20.18 -0.80 15.36
N VAL A 269 -19.94 0.41 15.88
CA VAL A 269 -18.60 0.99 16.06
C VAL A 269 -18.11 0.87 17.51
N GLY A 270 -19.00 0.59 18.47
CA GLY A 270 -18.66 0.41 19.88
C GLY A 270 -18.42 1.71 20.67
N ARG A 271 -18.57 2.87 20.04
CA ARG A 271 -18.41 4.20 20.65
C ARG A 271 -19.47 5.18 20.15
N THR A 272 -19.50 6.39 20.70
CA THR A 272 -20.46 7.40 20.26
C THR A 272 -20.01 8.09 18.99
N VAL A 273 -20.98 8.64 18.23
CA VAL A 273 -20.70 9.50 17.07
C VAL A 273 -19.83 10.70 17.46
N LYS A 274 -20.03 11.26 18.66
CA LYS A 274 -19.21 12.37 19.15
C LYS A 274 -17.75 11.94 19.36
N ASP A 275 -17.53 10.77 19.93
CA ASP A 275 -16.16 10.25 20.11
C ASP A 275 -15.47 10.04 18.76
N GLU A 276 -16.21 9.59 17.74
CA GLU A 276 -15.69 9.47 16.38
C GLU A 276 -15.33 10.84 15.77
N ILE A 277 -16.21 11.83 15.89
CA ILE A 277 -15.93 13.20 15.41
C ILE A 277 -14.68 13.76 16.08
N ASP A 278 -14.60 13.62 17.40
CA ASP A 278 -13.47 14.13 18.18
C ASP A 278 -12.18 13.40 17.76
N GLN A 279 -12.24 12.09 17.50
CA GLN A 279 -11.09 11.32 17.03
C GLN A 279 -10.65 11.71 15.62
N ALA A 280 -11.57 11.83 14.66
CA ALA A 280 -11.25 12.22 13.29
C ALA A 280 -10.58 13.60 13.24
N ARG A 281 -11.09 14.58 13.99
CA ARG A 281 -10.53 15.93 14.10
C ARG A 281 -9.15 15.92 14.76
N VAL A 282 -8.95 15.12 15.80
CA VAL A 282 -7.64 14.99 16.46
C VAL A 282 -6.62 14.33 15.53
N THR A 283 -7.00 13.32 14.75
CA THR A 283 -6.11 12.70 13.75
C THR A 283 -5.62 13.73 12.73
N GLN A 284 -6.51 14.54 12.17
CA GLN A 284 -6.14 15.62 11.25
C GLN A 284 -5.24 16.67 11.95
N ALA A 285 -5.53 16.99 13.21
CA ALA A 285 -4.73 17.93 13.98
C ALA A 285 -3.29 17.43 14.20
N ILE A 286 -3.09 16.13 14.42
CA ILE A 286 -1.76 15.52 14.54
C ILE A 286 -0.96 15.72 13.25
N GLU A 287 -1.57 15.48 12.09
CA GLU A 287 -0.91 15.67 10.78
C GLU A 287 -0.42 17.13 10.61
N GLN A 288 -1.25 18.11 10.98
CA GLN A 288 -0.87 19.52 10.89
C GLN A 288 0.22 19.91 11.90
N LEU A 289 0.16 19.39 13.14
CA LEU A 289 1.16 19.67 14.18
C LEU A 289 2.54 19.09 13.82
N VAL A 290 2.58 17.85 13.34
CA VAL A 290 3.83 17.17 12.96
C VAL A 290 4.50 17.85 11.76
N SER A 291 3.72 18.49 10.88
CA SER A 291 4.28 19.24 9.74
C SER A 291 5.17 20.42 10.15
N GLY A 292 5.06 20.92 11.39
CA GLY A 292 5.80 22.08 11.89
C GLY A 292 5.39 23.43 11.28
N ARG A 293 4.39 23.44 10.38
CA ARG A 293 3.98 24.65 9.63
C ARG A 293 2.95 25.52 10.36
N TYR A 294 2.30 24.98 11.38
CA TYR A 294 1.17 25.61 12.06
C TYR A 294 1.36 25.61 13.58
N THR A 295 0.97 26.69 14.24
CA THR A 295 0.95 26.73 15.72
C THR A 295 -0.22 25.90 16.25
N VAL A 296 -0.17 25.55 17.55
CA VAL A 296 -1.29 24.86 18.23
C VAL A 296 -2.61 25.62 18.09
N THR A 297 -2.55 26.96 18.07
CA THR A 297 -3.73 27.81 17.90
C THR A 297 -4.26 27.76 16.46
N ASP A 298 -3.37 27.80 15.47
CA ASP A 298 -3.75 27.71 14.06
C ASP A 298 -4.43 26.37 13.76
N VAL A 299 -3.85 25.28 14.27
CA VAL A 299 -4.43 23.93 14.12
C VAL A 299 -5.79 23.84 14.81
N ALA A 300 -5.94 24.43 16.01
CA ALA A 300 -7.21 24.43 16.72
C ALA A 300 -8.32 25.11 15.89
N LEU A 301 -8.01 26.25 15.26
CA LEU A 301 -8.96 26.97 14.40
C LEU A 301 -9.23 26.20 13.09
N ALA A 302 -8.19 25.62 12.48
CA ALA A 302 -8.28 24.89 11.21
C ALA A 302 -9.12 23.61 11.29
N ILE A 303 -9.23 22.99 12.47
CA ILE A 303 -10.12 21.84 12.69
C ILE A 303 -11.48 22.26 13.26
N GLY A 304 -11.78 23.56 13.33
CA GLY A 304 -13.06 24.10 13.78
C GLY A 304 -13.29 24.14 15.30
N CYS A 305 -12.25 24.21 16.13
CA CYS A 305 -12.43 24.47 17.57
C CYS A 305 -12.62 25.97 17.81
N SER A 306 -13.50 26.31 18.75
CA SER A 306 -13.77 27.70 19.16
C SER A 306 -12.56 28.36 19.83
N ASP A 307 -11.75 27.57 20.54
CA ASP A 307 -10.60 28.04 21.29
C ASP A 307 -9.59 26.90 21.54
N SER A 308 -8.35 27.29 21.83
CA SER A 308 -7.22 26.38 22.08
C SER A 308 -7.38 25.54 23.36
N GLY A 309 -8.18 26.00 24.32
CA GLY A 309 -8.48 25.28 25.56
C GLY A 309 -9.40 24.08 25.31
N HIS A 310 -10.46 24.27 24.54
CA HIS A 310 -11.34 23.19 24.07
C HIS A 310 -10.56 22.16 23.25
N PHE A 311 -9.74 22.62 22.31
CA PHE A 311 -8.87 21.77 21.50
C PHE A 311 -7.95 20.92 22.37
N THR A 312 -7.24 21.53 23.34
CA THR A 312 -6.28 20.81 24.20
C THR A 312 -6.97 19.71 25.02
N ARG A 313 -8.19 19.95 25.53
CA ARG A 313 -8.97 18.94 26.27
C ARG A 313 -9.40 17.79 25.36
N MET A 314 -9.91 18.11 24.17
CA MET A 314 -10.30 17.12 23.15
C MET A 314 -9.10 16.26 22.76
N PHE A 315 -7.97 16.89 22.43
CA PHE A 315 -6.73 16.22 22.03
C PHE A 315 -6.19 15.29 23.13
N ARG A 316 -6.15 15.76 24.39
CA ARG A 316 -5.73 14.92 25.53
C ARG A 316 -6.66 13.73 25.75
N ARG A 317 -7.97 13.91 25.62
CA ARG A 317 -8.93 12.82 25.78
C ARG A 317 -8.72 11.72 24.74
N VAL A 318 -8.39 12.10 23.50
CA VAL A 318 -8.17 11.14 22.40
C VAL A 318 -6.78 10.50 22.45
N THR A 319 -5.73 11.28 22.73
CA THR A 319 -4.33 10.83 22.59
C THR A 319 -3.61 10.52 23.90
N GLY A 320 -4.17 10.95 25.04
CA GLY A 320 -3.51 10.91 26.34
C GLY A 320 -2.39 11.96 26.53
N ARG A 321 -2.08 12.78 25.51
CA ARG A 321 -0.95 13.73 25.51
C ARG A 321 -1.39 15.15 25.12
N THR A 322 -0.52 16.14 25.28
CA THR A 322 -0.80 17.52 24.85
C THR A 322 -0.52 17.73 23.36
N PRO A 323 -1.22 18.65 22.68
CA PRO A 323 -0.89 19.02 21.30
C PRO A 323 0.58 19.43 21.13
N ARG A 324 1.12 20.18 22.10
CA ARG A 324 2.50 20.67 22.07
C ARG A 324 3.55 19.55 22.05
N SER A 325 3.24 18.35 22.56
CA SER A 325 4.19 17.23 22.51
C SER A 325 4.36 16.62 21.11
N TYR A 326 3.55 17.05 20.14
CA TYR A 326 3.58 16.58 18.75
C TYR A 326 4.23 17.60 17.79
N LEU A 327 4.62 18.78 18.27
CA LEU A 327 5.38 19.72 17.45
C LEU A 327 6.83 19.23 17.29
N PRO A 328 7.42 19.32 16.08
CA PRO A 328 8.84 19.08 15.89
C PRO A 328 9.68 20.11 16.68
N TYR A 329 10.88 19.69 17.11
CA TYR A 329 11.83 20.53 17.87
C TYR A 329 12.36 21.70 17.05
#